data_AF-A0A9E0I3C8-F1
#
_entry.id   AF-A0A9E0I3C8-F1
#
_cell.length_a   1.000
_cell.length_b   1.000
_cell.length_c   1.000
_cell.angle_alpha   90.00
_cell.angle_beta   90.00
_cell.angle_gamma   90.00
#
_symmetry.space_group_name_H-M   'P 1'
#
loop_
_entity.id
_entity.type
_entity.pdbx_description
1 polymer ?
#
loop_
_entity_poly.entity_id
_entity_poly.type
_entity_poly.pdbx_seq_one_letter_code
_entity_poly.pdbx_strand_id
1 'polypeptide(L)'
;HSTNYDLDRAAGGERRSVTRTIPTFSLDARTELERPVELFGHQLTQTLEPRVRYVRTPYRDQSMLPLFDSAPRDFNQYAIFSSDNNDNAFTGVDRISDANEITMGATSRLLNERGTETLRFGVVQKWLLSDQRLNPNGTEPIKAGLSDMLLLGSTHVIPNWYLDGTVQLGADNQATQQATLGARFSPGAWRTIGATYRYNRDKSEQIEIGWQWPLAGRKPPLQEVMSLASSTDVAKPGQILSGSAPSCGGTWYTVGRVVYDKRDHRFTNTLAGVEYDAGCWIGRFVMERVALGQSEATTRLMFQLELIGLSRLALGSNPLRTLQDNIPGYRLLRDDAQQPPALAPQQFLDDDTPLP
;
A
#
# COMPACT_ATOMS: atom_id res chain seq x y z
N HIS A 1 30.23 2.66 5.91
CA HIS A 1 30.24 1.38 5.18
C HIS A 1 31.68 0.92 4.90
N SER A 2 32.00 -0.32 5.25
CA SER A 2 33.27 -0.98 4.88
C SER A 2 32.94 -2.30 4.19
N THR A 3 33.50 -2.53 3.00
CA THR A 3 33.23 -3.70 2.17
C THR A 3 34.56 -4.26 1.66
N ASN A 4 34.72 -5.58 1.69
CA ASN A 4 35.85 -6.29 1.11
C ASN A 4 35.33 -7.28 0.07
N TYR A 5 35.90 -7.24 -1.13
CA TYR A 5 35.65 -8.19 -2.20
C TYR A 5 36.82 -9.15 -2.28
N ASP A 6 36.52 -10.44 -2.38
CA ASP A 6 37.48 -11.48 -2.79
C ASP A 6 36.87 -12.22 -3.98
N LEU A 7 37.54 -12.14 -5.14
CA LEU A 7 37.01 -12.53 -6.44
C LEU A 7 37.83 -13.66 -7.05
N ASP A 8 37.18 -14.77 -7.37
CA ASP A 8 37.79 -15.96 -8.00
C ASP A 8 38.35 -15.67 -9.40
N ARG A 9 37.68 -14.78 -10.16
CA ARG A 9 38.12 -14.25 -11.45
C ARG A 9 38.00 -12.74 -11.46
N ALA A 10 39.11 -12.06 -11.71
CA ALA A 10 39.07 -10.63 -12.00
C ALA A 10 38.54 -10.41 -13.42
N ALA A 11 37.48 -9.63 -13.57
CA ALA A 11 37.11 -9.12 -14.89
C ALA A 11 38.28 -8.25 -15.40
N GLY A 12 38.74 -8.48 -16.63
CA GLY A 12 39.72 -7.60 -17.30
C GLY A 12 41.17 -7.61 -16.76
N GLY A 13 41.57 -8.53 -15.88
CA GLY A 13 42.95 -8.60 -15.35
C GLY A 13 43.18 -7.80 -14.06
N GLU A 14 42.11 -7.44 -13.35
CA GLU A 14 42.14 -6.63 -12.14
C GLU A 14 42.49 -7.41 -10.85
N ARG A 15 42.51 -6.71 -9.71
CA ARG A 15 42.86 -7.27 -8.39
C ARG A 15 41.77 -8.22 -7.89
N ARG A 16 42.19 -9.40 -7.41
CA ARG A 16 41.30 -10.39 -6.77
C ARG A 16 40.71 -9.89 -5.45
N SER A 17 41.40 -9.00 -4.74
CA SER A 17 40.90 -8.40 -3.50
C SER A 17 40.81 -6.89 -3.60
N VAL A 18 39.65 -6.34 -3.23
CA VAL A 18 39.40 -4.90 -3.20
C VAL A 18 38.64 -4.52 -1.93
N THR A 19 39.22 -3.61 -1.15
CA THR A 19 38.60 -3.05 0.05
C THR A 19 38.12 -1.63 -0.22
N ARG A 20 36.89 -1.32 0.20
CA ARG A 20 36.28 0.02 0.11
C ARG A 20 35.75 0.45 1.46
N THR A 21 36.20 1.61 1.93
CA THR A 21 35.66 2.28 3.13
C THR A 21 35.10 3.64 2.76
N ILE A 22 33.79 3.79 2.97
CA ILE A 22 33.06 5.04 2.78
C ILE A 22 32.41 5.42 4.12
N PRO A 23 32.93 6.42 4.83
CA PRO A 23 32.27 6.94 6.03
C PRO A 23 31.04 7.75 5.63
N THR A 24 29.96 7.64 6.40
CA THR A 24 28.76 8.46 6.22
C THR A 24 28.48 9.13 7.55
N PHE A 25 28.32 10.46 7.50
CA PHE A 25 27.85 11.25 8.63
C PHE A 25 26.41 11.66 8.38
N SER A 26 25.54 11.47 9.36
CA SER A 26 24.15 11.91 9.29
C SER A 26 23.74 12.57 10.60
N LEU A 27 23.06 13.71 10.51
CA LEU A 27 22.43 14.39 11.64
C LEU A 27 20.95 14.55 11.34
N ASP A 28 20.10 14.16 12.29
CA ASP A 28 18.64 14.22 12.15
C ASP A 28 18.05 14.97 13.35
N ALA A 29 17.26 16.00 13.06
CA ALA A 29 16.57 16.81 14.05
C ALA A 29 15.07 16.79 13.75
N ARG A 30 14.28 16.34 14.73
CA ARG A 30 12.81 16.29 14.67
C ARG A 30 12.24 16.96 15.90
N THR A 31 11.18 17.74 15.69
CA THR A 31 10.36 18.30 16.77
C THR A 31 8.93 17.83 16.59
N GLU A 32 8.17 17.81 17.68
CA GLU A 32 6.73 17.55 17.68
C GLU A 32 6.06 18.65 18.49
N LEU A 33 5.18 19.39 17.82
CA LEU A 33 4.44 20.50 18.39
C LEU A 33 2.96 20.17 18.35
N GLU A 34 2.26 20.35 19.47
CA GLU A 34 0.84 20.04 19.56
C GLU A 34 0.05 21.28 19.97
N ARG A 35 -1.16 21.42 19.42
CA ARG A 35 -2.12 22.44 19.86
C ARG A 35 -3.55 21.94 19.71
N PRO A 36 -4.46 22.30 20.62
CA PRO A 36 -5.89 22.12 20.39
C PRO A 36 -6.38 23.04 19.26
N VAL A 37 -7.33 22.55 18.47
CA VAL A 37 -8.00 23.31 17.41
C VAL A 37 -9.44 22.86 17.26
N GLU A 38 -10.35 23.81 17.06
CA GLU A 38 -11.74 23.52 16.71
C GLU A 38 -11.92 23.67 15.20
N LEU A 39 -12.24 22.56 14.52
CA LEU A 39 -12.44 22.51 13.07
C LEU A 39 -13.63 21.61 12.79
N PHE A 40 -14.47 22.00 11.83
CA PHE A 40 -15.67 21.25 11.43
C PHE A 40 -16.66 20.97 12.58
N GLY A 41 -16.66 21.80 13.63
CA GLY A 41 -17.50 21.61 14.82
C GLY A 41 -17.02 20.51 15.78
N HIS A 42 -15.78 20.04 15.61
CA HIS A 42 -15.15 19.03 16.47
C HIS A 42 -13.90 19.60 17.14
N GLN A 43 -13.67 19.21 18.40
CA GLN A 43 -12.40 19.46 19.06
C GLN A 43 -11.36 18.45 18.55
N LEU A 44 -10.28 18.97 17.98
CA LEU A 44 -9.20 18.19 17.41
C LEU A 44 -7.87 18.61 18.05
N THR A 45 -6.89 17.71 18.01
CA THR A 45 -5.51 18.04 18.31
C THR A 45 -4.74 18.12 17.00
N GLN A 46 -4.18 19.28 16.70
CA GLN A 46 -3.25 19.42 15.58
C GLN A 46 -1.83 19.14 16.07
N THR A 47 -1.15 18.21 15.41
CA THR A 47 0.30 18.04 15.54
C THR A 47 1.02 18.65 14.34
N LEU A 48 2.19 19.23 14.57
CA LEU A 48 3.12 19.70 13.56
C LEU A 48 4.50 19.14 13.88
N GLU A 49 5.01 18.33 12.96
CA GLU A 49 6.27 17.63 13.09
C GLU A 49 7.25 18.11 12.02
N PRO A 50 7.96 19.23 12.26
CA PRO A 50 9.06 19.65 11.40
C PRO A 50 10.25 18.71 11.60
N ARG A 51 10.96 18.44 10.51
CA ARG A 51 12.15 17.60 10.51
C ARG A 51 13.18 18.11 9.51
N VAL A 52 14.44 18.11 9.94
CA VAL A 52 15.59 18.48 9.11
C VAL A 52 16.66 17.42 9.29
N ARG A 53 17.21 16.94 8.18
CA ARG A 53 18.25 15.92 8.17
C ARG A 53 19.39 16.35 7.26
N TYR A 54 20.62 16.25 7.74
CA TYR A 54 21.83 16.45 6.95
C TYR A 54 22.55 15.11 6.76
N VAL A 55 23.00 14.83 5.53
CA VAL A 55 23.78 13.63 5.19
C VAL A 55 25.01 14.01 4.39
N ARG A 56 26.16 13.47 4.80
CA ARG A 56 27.45 13.61 4.12
C ARG A 56 28.10 12.25 3.92
N THR A 57 28.22 11.85 2.66
CA THR A 57 28.94 10.68 2.18
C THR A 57 29.94 11.13 1.12
N PRO A 58 31.26 10.96 1.30
CA PRO A 58 32.24 11.40 0.33
C PRO A 58 32.21 10.53 -0.93
N TYR A 59 32.50 11.14 -2.07
CA TYR A 59 32.68 10.42 -3.33
C TYR A 59 33.88 9.47 -3.27
N ARG A 60 33.63 8.25 -3.74
CA ARG A 60 34.65 7.26 -4.10
C ARG A 60 34.28 6.68 -5.45
N ASP A 61 35.27 6.60 -6.33
CA ASP A 61 35.14 5.89 -7.60
C ASP A 61 34.94 4.40 -7.32
N GLN A 62 33.86 3.85 -7.88
CA GLN A 62 33.40 2.48 -7.70
C GLN A 62 33.21 1.78 -9.06
N SER A 63 33.72 2.36 -10.15
CA SER A 63 33.63 1.82 -11.51
C SER A 63 34.28 0.45 -11.65
N MET A 64 35.39 0.24 -10.95
CA MET A 64 36.18 -1.00 -10.93
C MET A 64 35.62 -2.05 -9.96
N LEU A 65 34.55 -1.75 -9.22
CA LEU A 65 33.93 -2.73 -8.33
C LEU A 65 32.87 -3.54 -9.07
N PRO A 66 32.78 -4.86 -8.82
CA PRO A 66 31.70 -5.66 -9.37
C PRO A 66 30.33 -5.12 -8.93
N LEU A 67 29.30 -5.47 -9.71
CA LEU A 67 27.91 -5.15 -9.43
C LEU A 67 27.14 -6.48 -9.37
N PHE A 68 26.78 -6.92 -8.18
CA PHE A 68 26.01 -8.12 -7.92
C PHE A 68 24.56 -7.79 -7.52
N ASP A 69 24.40 -6.94 -6.48
CA ASP A 69 23.10 -6.75 -5.81
C ASP A 69 22.64 -5.28 -5.69
N SER A 70 23.41 -4.35 -6.25
CA SER A 70 23.01 -2.94 -6.27
C SER A 70 22.18 -2.57 -7.50
N ALA A 71 21.01 -2.01 -7.24
CA ALA A 71 20.11 -1.43 -8.22
C ALA A 71 19.63 -0.06 -7.73
N PRO A 72 19.13 0.81 -8.62
CA PRO A 72 18.43 2.04 -8.23
C PRO A 72 17.33 1.74 -7.22
N ARG A 73 17.29 2.49 -6.12
CA ARG A 73 16.20 2.37 -5.16
C ARG A 73 14.99 3.15 -5.64
N ASP A 74 13.86 2.46 -5.79
CA ASP A 74 12.61 3.09 -6.14
C ASP A 74 12.14 4.06 -5.06
N PHE A 75 11.46 5.12 -5.51
CA PHE A 75 10.83 6.08 -4.62
C PHE A 75 9.70 5.39 -3.83
N ASN A 76 9.77 5.46 -2.50
CA ASN A 76 8.72 4.97 -1.62
C ASN A 76 8.12 6.15 -0.83
N GLN A 77 6.86 6.46 -1.14
CA GLN A 77 6.09 7.52 -0.50
C GLN A 77 5.88 7.36 1.01
N TYR A 78 5.98 6.13 1.54
CA TYR A 78 5.92 5.84 2.97
C TYR A 78 7.28 6.02 3.66
N ALA A 79 8.37 6.11 2.88
CA ALA A 79 9.75 6.22 3.33
C ALA A 79 10.32 7.65 3.23
N ILE A 80 9.50 8.63 2.84
CA ILE A 80 9.96 10.03 2.63
C ILE A 80 10.63 10.59 3.91
N PHE A 81 10.17 10.15 5.08
CA PHE A 81 10.78 10.47 6.38
C PHE A 81 11.34 9.24 7.10
N SER A 82 11.50 8.06 6.50
CA SER A 82 12.08 6.95 7.27
C SER A 82 13.55 7.24 7.55
N SER A 83 13.92 7.40 8.83
CA SER A 83 15.29 7.58 9.33
C SER A 83 16.18 6.38 9.05
N ASP A 84 15.58 5.21 8.82
CA ASP A 84 16.30 3.96 8.82
C ASP A 84 16.67 3.58 7.38
N ASN A 85 17.95 3.83 7.04
CA ASN A 85 18.65 3.22 5.91
C ASN A 85 18.32 3.74 4.49
N ASN A 86 18.12 5.06 4.31
CA ASN A 86 17.90 5.66 2.99
C ASN A 86 18.96 6.71 2.58
N ASP A 87 20.19 6.60 3.09
CA ASP A 87 21.31 7.50 2.72
C ASP A 87 22.00 7.08 1.43
N ASN A 88 21.66 5.88 0.96
CA ASN A 88 22.15 5.32 -0.28
C ASN A 88 21.03 5.30 -1.32
N ALA A 89 21.29 5.87 -2.49
CA ALA A 89 20.37 5.87 -3.62
C ALA A 89 20.29 4.50 -4.32
N PHE A 90 21.11 3.54 -3.89
CA PHE A 90 21.14 2.17 -4.39
C PHE A 90 20.65 1.18 -3.32
N THR A 91 20.08 0.06 -3.77
CA THR A 91 19.91 -1.16 -2.99
C THR A 91 21.26 -1.87 -2.82
N GLY A 92 21.30 -2.86 -1.92
CA GLY A 92 22.51 -3.66 -1.72
C GLY A 92 23.67 -2.85 -1.15
N VAL A 93 24.88 -3.36 -1.33
CA VAL A 93 26.10 -2.72 -0.81
C VAL A 93 27.14 -2.43 -1.89
N ASP A 94 26.96 -2.90 -3.11
CA ASP A 94 27.97 -2.76 -4.16
C ASP A 94 28.17 -1.34 -4.68
N ARG A 95 27.13 -0.53 -4.63
CA ARG A 95 27.18 0.89 -4.96
C ARG A 95 26.69 1.72 -3.78
N ILE A 96 27.51 2.68 -3.39
CA ILE A 96 27.18 3.66 -2.33
C ILE A 96 27.23 5.04 -2.95
N SER A 97 26.11 5.74 -3.00
CA SER A 97 26.03 7.10 -3.53
C SER A 97 26.77 8.10 -2.65
N ASP A 98 27.49 9.02 -3.27
CA ASP A 98 27.96 10.22 -2.59
C ASP A 98 26.78 11.15 -2.26
N ALA A 99 26.86 11.80 -1.11
CA ALA A 99 25.78 12.62 -0.58
C ALA A 99 26.35 13.86 0.10
N ASN A 100 25.75 15.01 -0.15
CA ASN A 100 25.96 16.23 0.61
C ASN A 100 24.66 16.99 0.56
N GLU A 101 23.73 16.61 1.41
CA GLU A 101 22.35 17.01 1.22
C GLU A 101 21.69 17.36 2.55
N ILE A 102 20.76 18.32 2.47
CA ILE A 102 19.85 18.66 3.54
C ILE A 102 18.44 18.28 3.08
N THR A 103 17.79 17.37 3.80
CA THR A 103 16.37 17.06 3.61
C THR A 103 15.55 17.81 4.65
N MET A 104 14.59 18.59 4.20
CA MET A 104 13.69 19.36 5.04
C MET A 104 12.26 18.91 4.77
N GLY A 105 11.46 18.79 5.82
CA GLY A 105 10.05 18.55 5.65
C GLY A 105 9.27 18.83 6.90
N ALA A 106 7.96 18.89 6.74
CA ALA A 106 7.03 19.01 7.85
C ALA A 106 5.82 18.14 7.56
N THR A 107 5.34 17.46 8.59
CA THR A 107 4.04 16.78 8.56
C THR A 107 3.12 17.43 9.57
N SER A 108 1.90 17.76 9.17
CA SER A 108 0.85 18.14 10.09
C SER A 108 -0.25 17.09 10.10
N ARG A 109 -0.74 16.76 11.30
CA ARG A 109 -1.82 15.81 11.51
C ARG A 109 -2.95 16.47 12.29
N LEU A 110 -4.18 16.06 12.02
CA LEU A 110 -5.32 16.32 12.89
C LEU A 110 -5.75 15.00 13.51
N LEU A 111 -5.83 14.99 14.83
CA LEU A 111 -6.24 13.85 15.63
C LEU A 111 -7.61 14.17 16.25
N ASN A 112 -8.51 13.19 16.28
CA ASN A 112 -9.75 13.31 17.04
C ASN A 112 -9.50 13.08 18.54
N GLU A 113 -10.55 13.23 19.36
CA GLU A 113 -10.50 13.01 20.82
C GLU A 113 -10.01 11.61 21.23
N ARG A 114 -10.09 10.61 20.34
CA ARG A 114 -9.61 9.24 20.55
C ARG A 114 -8.15 9.05 20.11
N GLY A 115 -7.47 10.11 19.68
CA GLY A 115 -6.11 10.06 19.13
C GLY A 115 -6.03 9.46 17.72
N THR A 116 -7.15 9.24 17.03
CA THR A 116 -7.16 8.73 15.67
C THR A 116 -6.88 9.84 14.68
N GLU A 117 -5.93 9.63 13.76
CA GLU A 117 -5.62 10.56 12.69
C GLU A 117 -6.76 10.67 11.67
N THR A 118 -7.32 11.87 11.54
CA THR A 118 -8.41 12.17 10.60
C THR A 118 -7.91 12.91 9.37
N LEU A 119 -6.82 13.66 9.48
CA LEU A 119 -6.17 14.36 8.37
C LEU A 119 -4.65 14.30 8.54
N ARG A 120 -3.94 14.13 7.43
CA ARG A 120 -2.48 14.27 7.34
C ARG A 120 -2.15 15.09 6.12
N PHE A 121 -1.21 16.00 6.28
CA PHE A 121 -0.57 16.71 5.19
C PHE A 121 0.93 16.76 5.44
N GLY A 122 1.73 16.54 4.41
CA GLY A 122 3.18 16.63 4.52
C GLY A 122 3.81 17.21 3.26
N VAL A 123 4.91 17.91 3.47
CA VAL A 123 5.78 18.44 2.42
C VAL A 123 7.21 18.05 2.73
N VAL A 124 7.92 17.57 1.72
CA VAL A 124 9.35 17.25 1.81
C VAL A 124 10.08 17.76 0.60
N GLN A 125 11.25 18.33 0.85
CA GLN A 125 12.16 18.76 -0.19
C GLN A 125 13.59 18.50 0.25
N LYS A 126 14.42 18.07 -0.69
CA LYS A 126 15.84 17.86 -0.46
C LYS A 126 16.63 18.95 -1.19
N TRP A 127 17.75 19.35 -0.61
CA TRP A 127 18.68 20.30 -1.17
C TRP A 127 20.06 19.63 -1.26
N LEU A 128 20.53 19.42 -2.49
CA LEU A 128 21.88 18.93 -2.76
C LEU A 128 22.84 20.13 -2.70
N LEU A 129 23.76 20.10 -1.72
CA LEU A 129 24.80 21.11 -1.52
C LEU A 129 25.99 20.92 -2.47
N SER A 130 26.13 19.74 -3.08
CA SER A 130 27.11 19.46 -4.14
C SER A 130 26.54 18.43 -5.11
N ASP A 131 27.09 18.40 -6.33
CA ASP A 131 26.75 17.38 -7.33
C ASP A 131 26.91 15.97 -6.73
N GLN A 132 25.89 15.12 -6.91
CA GLN A 132 25.94 13.69 -6.63
C GLN A 132 26.42 12.98 -7.89
N ARG A 133 27.62 12.40 -7.83
CA ARG A 133 28.28 11.80 -9.00
C ARG A 133 27.78 10.40 -9.30
N LEU A 134 27.50 9.61 -8.27
CA LEU A 134 26.91 8.29 -8.42
C LEU A 134 25.38 8.43 -8.56
N ASN A 135 24.95 8.60 -9.81
CA ASN A 135 23.54 8.68 -10.19
C ASN A 135 22.98 7.26 -10.42
N PRO A 136 21.93 6.84 -9.70
CA PRO A 136 21.31 5.53 -9.94
C PRO A 136 20.58 5.46 -11.29
N ASN A 137 20.12 6.58 -11.84
CA ASN A 137 19.26 6.60 -13.02
C ASN A 137 20.00 6.95 -14.32
N GLY A 138 21.32 7.09 -14.31
CA GLY A 138 22.11 7.47 -15.48
C GLY A 138 23.59 7.67 -15.20
N THR A 139 24.33 8.09 -16.23
CA THR A 139 25.79 8.33 -16.15
C THR A 139 26.17 9.73 -15.73
N GLU A 140 25.26 10.70 -15.89
CA GLU A 140 25.50 12.10 -15.57
C GLU A 140 25.28 12.37 -14.07
N PRO A 141 26.13 13.20 -13.43
CA PRO A 141 25.92 13.63 -12.06
C PRO A 141 24.57 14.36 -11.88
N ILE A 142 23.89 14.10 -10.77
CA ILE A 142 22.76 14.93 -10.34
C ILE A 142 23.34 16.25 -9.81
N LYS A 143 22.95 17.37 -10.41
CA LYS A 143 23.51 18.68 -10.08
C LYS A 143 23.07 19.19 -8.71
N ALA A 144 23.95 19.96 -8.07
CA ALA A 144 23.63 20.67 -6.85
C ALA A 144 22.42 21.60 -7.06
N GLY A 145 21.56 21.69 -6.06
CA GLY A 145 20.30 22.43 -6.15
C GLY A 145 19.17 21.77 -5.37
N LEU A 146 17.99 22.36 -5.47
CA LEU A 146 16.78 21.77 -4.90
C LEU A 146 16.40 20.53 -5.70
N SER A 147 16.02 19.47 -5.01
CA SER A 147 15.34 18.33 -5.60
C SER A 147 13.88 18.64 -5.83
N ASP A 148 13.22 17.73 -6.53
CA ASP A 148 11.77 17.67 -6.59
C ASP A 148 11.15 17.76 -5.19
N MET A 149 10.03 18.48 -5.12
CA MET A 149 9.24 18.63 -3.93
C MET A 149 8.16 17.57 -3.89
N LEU A 150 7.98 16.95 -2.73
CA LEU A 150 7.03 15.89 -2.49
C LEU A 150 5.92 16.40 -1.58
N LEU A 151 4.68 16.27 -2.03
CA LEU A 151 3.49 16.57 -1.27
C LEU A 151 2.75 15.27 -0.99
N LEU A 152 2.28 15.11 0.24
CA LEU A 152 1.48 13.97 0.68
C LEU A 152 0.26 14.48 1.45
N GLY A 153 -0.87 13.83 1.25
CA GLY A 153 -2.12 14.19 1.91
C GLY A 153 -3.01 12.98 2.08
N SER A 154 -3.71 12.89 3.20
CA SER A 154 -4.81 11.94 3.37
C SER A 154 -5.84 12.46 4.35
N THR A 155 -7.11 12.11 4.14
CA THR A 155 -8.20 12.51 5.03
C THR A 155 -9.32 11.48 5.08
N HIS A 156 -9.87 11.29 6.28
CA HIS A 156 -11.13 10.61 6.57
C HIS A 156 -12.11 11.55 7.30
N VAL A 157 -11.88 12.87 7.26
CA VAL A 157 -12.75 13.86 7.94
C VAL A 157 -14.17 13.82 7.38
N ILE A 158 -14.33 13.52 6.09
CA ILE A 158 -15.63 13.41 5.44
C ILE A 158 -16.19 12.01 5.74
N PRO A 159 -17.38 11.89 6.36
CA PRO A 159 -17.97 10.58 6.67
C PRO A 159 -18.04 9.68 5.44
N ASN A 160 -17.69 8.41 5.61
CA ASN A 160 -17.69 7.38 4.56
C ASN A 160 -16.69 7.61 3.43
N TRP A 161 -15.90 8.68 3.42
CA TRP A 161 -14.92 8.97 2.39
C TRP A 161 -13.50 8.87 2.95
N TYR A 162 -12.63 8.21 2.19
CA TYR A 162 -11.19 8.30 2.33
C TYR A 162 -10.62 8.93 1.09
N LEU A 163 -9.87 10.01 1.26
CA LEU A 163 -9.13 10.66 0.18
C LEU A 163 -7.65 10.58 0.51
N ASP A 164 -6.81 10.28 -0.47
CA ASP A 164 -5.37 10.26 -0.34
C ASP A 164 -4.70 10.80 -1.60
N GLY A 165 -3.50 11.33 -1.45
CA GLY A 165 -2.78 11.98 -2.53
C GLY A 165 -1.29 12.05 -2.28
N THR A 166 -0.51 11.75 -3.31
CA THR A 166 0.92 12.03 -3.38
C THR A 166 1.22 12.76 -4.69
N VAL A 167 2.04 13.81 -4.62
CA VAL A 167 2.42 14.60 -5.80
C VAL A 167 3.91 14.93 -5.71
N GLN A 168 4.63 14.65 -6.78
CA GLN A 168 6.03 15.03 -6.97
C GLN A 168 6.10 16.16 -8.00
N LEU A 169 6.60 17.32 -7.58
CA LEU A 169 6.75 18.52 -8.39
C LEU A 169 8.23 18.74 -8.73
N GLY A 170 8.54 18.95 -10.00
CA GLY A 170 9.89 19.19 -10.48
C GLY A 170 10.50 20.47 -9.90
N ALA A 171 11.76 20.44 -9.49
CA ALA A 171 12.41 21.62 -8.90
C ALA A 171 12.54 22.80 -9.89
N ASP A 172 12.83 22.52 -11.16
CA ASP A 172 13.20 23.56 -12.14
C ASP A 172 11.98 24.27 -12.75
N ASN A 173 10.89 23.54 -12.99
CA ASN A 173 9.73 24.02 -13.73
C ASN A 173 8.40 23.83 -12.98
N GLN A 174 8.44 23.30 -11.76
CA GLN A 174 7.26 22.96 -10.95
C GLN A 174 6.25 22.05 -11.65
N ALA A 175 6.65 21.38 -12.74
CA ALA A 175 5.80 20.45 -13.45
C ALA A 175 5.64 19.16 -12.63
N THR A 176 4.44 18.60 -12.62
CA THR A 176 4.20 17.31 -11.98
C THR A 176 4.98 16.22 -12.69
N GLN A 177 5.85 15.53 -11.93
CA GLN A 177 6.61 14.38 -12.40
C GLN A 177 5.84 13.08 -12.13
N GLN A 178 5.26 12.99 -10.94
CA GLN A 178 4.41 11.86 -10.53
C GLN A 178 3.23 12.39 -9.70
N ALA A 179 2.06 11.77 -9.85
CA ALA A 179 0.93 12.01 -8.96
C ALA A 179 0.10 10.74 -8.79
N THR A 180 -0.25 10.42 -7.56
CA THR A 180 -1.26 9.39 -7.25
C THR A 180 -2.35 10.04 -6.41
N LEU A 181 -3.59 10.04 -6.90
CA LEU A 181 -4.74 10.60 -6.20
C LEU A 181 -5.79 9.51 -6.02
N GLY A 182 -6.18 9.23 -4.78
CA GLY A 182 -7.16 8.22 -4.41
C GLY A 182 -8.41 8.83 -3.77
N ALA A 183 -9.57 8.29 -4.14
CA ALA A 183 -10.82 8.55 -3.46
C ALA A 183 -11.56 7.23 -3.27
N ARG A 184 -12.00 6.95 -2.05
CA ARG A 184 -12.75 5.73 -1.70
C ARG A 184 -13.97 6.10 -0.88
N PHE A 185 -15.14 5.71 -1.38
CA PHE A 185 -16.40 5.77 -0.65
C PHE A 185 -16.70 4.40 -0.04
N SER A 186 -16.97 4.35 1.27
CA SER A 186 -17.22 3.12 2.02
C SER A 186 -18.20 3.35 3.16
N PRO A 187 -19.51 3.45 2.88
CA PRO A 187 -20.54 3.72 3.88
C PRO A 187 -20.83 2.55 4.82
N GLY A 188 -20.35 1.35 4.53
CA GLY A 188 -20.57 0.19 5.39
C GLY A 188 -19.91 -1.06 4.84
N ALA A 189 -20.12 -2.19 5.55
CA ALA A 189 -19.56 -3.46 5.14
C ALA A 189 -19.97 -3.85 3.70
N TRP A 190 -18.99 -4.34 2.94
CA TRP A 190 -19.10 -4.80 1.55
C TRP A 190 -19.67 -3.76 0.57
N ARG A 191 -19.68 -2.48 0.94
CA ARG A 191 -20.07 -1.34 0.11
C ARG A 191 -18.87 -0.44 -0.04
N THR A 192 -18.07 -0.67 -1.07
CA THR A 192 -16.88 0.12 -1.35
C THR A 192 -16.84 0.43 -2.84
N ILE A 193 -16.63 1.70 -3.17
CA ILE A 193 -16.28 2.17 -4.51
C ILE A 193 -15.04 3.04 -4.35
N GLY A 194 -14.02 2.79 -5.16
CA GLY A 194 -12.78 3.53 -5.17
C GLY A 194 -12.40 3.94 -6.58
N ALA A 195 -11.78 5.10 -6.69
CA ALA A 195 -11.11 5.56 -7.88
C ALA A 195 -9.68 5.98 -7.52
N THR A 196 -8.71 5.62 -8.34
CA THR A 196 -7.31 6.04 -8.19
C THR A 196 -6.79 6.53 -9.53
N TYR A 197 -6.31 7.76 -9.55
CA TYR A 197 -5.62 8.36 -10.68
C TYR A 197 -4.11 8.28 -10.46
N ARG A 198 -3.37 7.68 -11.38
CA ARG A 198 -1.90 7.59 -11.34
C ARG A 198 -1.31 8.24 -12.58
N TYR A 199 -0.46 9.23 -12.40
CA TYR A 199 0.24 9.92 -13.46
C TYR A 199 1.73 9.76 -13.24
N ASN A 200 2.43 9.25 -14.25
CA ASN A 200 3.88 9.26 -14.35
C ASN A 200 4.23 9.98 -15.64
N ARG A 201 4.86 11.14 -15.50
CA ARG A 201 5.23 11.99 -16.63
C ARG A 201 5.99 11.18 -17.67
N ASP A 202 5.59 11.32 -18.92
CA ASP A 202 6.16 10.68 -20.10
C ASP A 202 6.13 9.13 -20.13
N LYS A 203 5.56 8.48 -19.11
CA LYS A 203 5.49 7.02 -18.98
C LYS A 203 4.06 6.49 -19.08
N SER A 204 3.16 6.95 -18.21
CA SER A 204 1.82 6.37 -18.08
C SER A 204 0.83 7.35 -17.45
N GLU A 205 -0.44 7.26 -17.82
CA GLU A 205 -1.51 8.02 -17.19
C GLU A 205 -2.72 7.13 -17.00
N GLN A 206 -2.99 6.69 -15.77
CA GLN A 206 -3.92 5.60 -15.49
C GLN A 206 -5.06 6.05 -14.59
N ILE A 207 -6.26 5.54 -14.87
CA ILE A 207 -7.42 5.61 -13.99
C ILE A 207 -7.80 4.19 -13.62
N GLU A 208 -7.80 3.92 -12.32
CA GLU A 208 -8.28 2.68 -11.73
C GLU A 208 -9.62 2.94 -11.05
N ILE A 209 -10.62 2.11 -11.32
CA ILE A 209 -11.90 2.09 -10.62
C ILE A 209 -12.10 0.70 -10.05
N GLY A 210 -12.31 0.59 -8.75
CA GLY A 210 -12.55 -0.67 -8.05
C GLY A 210 -13.83 -0.61 -7.22
N TRP A 211 -14.56 -1.72 -7.13
CA TRP A 211 -15.79 -1.76 -6.34
C TRP A 211 -16.07 -3.15 -5.75
N GLN A 212 -16.81 -3.12 -4.64
CA GLN A 212 -17.51 -4.24 -4.02
C GLN A 212 -18.86 -3.71 -3.55
N TRP A 213 -19.98 -4.30 -4.01
CA TRP A 213 -21.30 -3.78 -3.68
C TRP A 213 -22.38 -4.86 -3.63
N PRO A 214 -23.29 -4.85 -2.64
CA PRO A 214 -24.43 -5.76 -2.59
C PRO A 214 -25.53 -5.29 -3.55
N LEU A 215 -25.89 -6.12 -4.54
CA LEU A 215 -26.87 -5.81 -5.58
C LEU A 215 -28.29 -6.20 -5.18
N ALA A 216 -28.48 -7.41 -4.66
CA ALA A 216 -29.80 -7.99 -4.39
C ALA A 216 -29.76 -8.97 -3.22
N GLY A 217 -30.93 -9.30 -2.65
CA GLY A 217 -31.06 -10.23 -1.53
C GLY A 217 -31.21 -9.54 -0.17
N ARG A 218 -30.81 -10.24 0.90
CA ARG A 218 -30.94 -9.76 2.29
C ARG A 218 -29.86 -8.73 2.61
N LYS A 219 -30.10 -7.47 2.23
CA LYS A 219 -29.21 -6.34 2.54
C LYS A 219 -29.97 -5.19 3.20
N PRO A 220 -29.41 -4.54 4.23
CA PRO A 220 -30.01 -3.32 4.76
C PRO A 220 -30.03 -2.22 3.67
N PRO A 221 -31.10 -1.40 3.59
CA PRO A 221 -31.16 -0.27 2.68
C PRO A 221 -29.98 0.69 2.89
N LEU A 222 -29.53 1.33 1.80
CA LEU A 222 -28.35 2.21 1.84
C LEU A 222 -28.51 3.37 2.83
N GLN A 223 -29.73 3.92 2.93
CA GLN A 223 -30.05 5.04 3.82
C GLN A 223 -29.85 4.69 5.30
N GLU A 224 -30.29 3.49 5.71
CA GLU A 224 -30.09 2.99 7.07
C GLU A 224 -28.60 2.83 7.39
N VAL A 225 -27.84 2.21 6.47
CA VAL A 225 -26.39 2.03 6.63
C VAL A 225 -25.66 3.37 6.70
N MET A 226 -26.02 4.35 5.86
CA MET A 226 -25.42 5.69 5.89
C MET A 226 -25.72 6.44 7.19
N SER A 227 -26.91 6.28 7.78
CA SER A 227 -27.27 6.88 9.07
C SER A 227 -26.56 6.21 10.26
N LEU A 228 -26.27 4.92 10.16
CA LEU A 228 -25.52 4.17 11.18
C LEU A 228 -24.00 4.42 11.08
N ALA A 229 -23.48 4.71 9.89
CA ALA A 229 -22.08 5.04 9.71
C ALA A 229 -21.67 6.41 10.29
N SER A 230 -22.64 7.31 10.49
CA SER A 230 -22.46 8.56 11.23
C SER A 230 -22.52 8.43 12.75
N SER A 231 -22.88 7.25 13.28
CA SER A 231 -22.83 6.99 14.73
C SER A 231 -21.51 6.30 15.09
N THR A 232 -20.93 6.68 16.22
CA THR A 232 -19.64 6.15 16.71
C THR A 232 -19.69 4.69 17.19
N ASP A 233 -20.88 4.06 17.11
CA ASP A 233 -21.18 2.69 17.53
C ASP A 233 -21.47 1.80 16.33
N VAL A 234 -20.53 1.74 15.38
CA VAL A 234 -20.64 0.80 14.26
C VAL A 234 -20.47 -0.60 14.84
N ALA A 235 -21.59 -1.33 14.92
CA ALA A 235 -21.63 -2.74 15.23
C ALA A 235 -20.54 -3.48 14.44
N LYS A 236 -19.78 -4.33 15.15
CA LYS A 236 -18.75 -5.19 14.55
C LYS A 236 -19.37 -5.99 13.40
N PRO A 237 -18.75 -6.01 12.20
CA PRO A 237 -19.19 -6.86 11.11
C PRO A 237 -19.19 -8.33 11.57
N GLY A 238 -20.29 -9.05 11.35
CA GLY A 238 -20.45 -10.43 11.81
C GLY A 238 -21.47 -10.63 12.92
N GLN A 239 -22.14 -9.58 13.41
CA GLN A 239 -23.46 -9.77 14.02
C GLN A 239 -24.42 -10.20 12.91
N ILE A 240 -24.44 -11.52 12.68
CA ILE A 240 -25.63 -12.23 12.23
C ILE A 240 -26.78 -11.58 13.01
N LEU A 241 -27.77 -11.04 12.30
CA LEU A 241 -29.09 -10.88 12.89
C LEU A 241 -29.49 -12.30 13.30
N SER A 242 -29.13 -12.68 14.53
CA SER A 242 -29.35 -14.00 15.12
C SER A 242 -30.84 -14.11 15.45
N GLY A 243 -31.63 -14.11 14.39
CA GLY A 243 -33.01 -14.54 14.31
C GLY A 243 -33.03 -15.74 13.38
N SER A 244 -32.89 -16.91 13.98
CA SER A 244 -33.21 -18.25 13.49
C SER A 244 -34.03 -18.30 12.19
N ALA A 245 -33.44 -18.82 11.11
CA ALA A 245 -34.15 -19.59 10.09
C ALA A 245 -33.18 -20.45 9.24
N PRO A 246 -33.52 -21.72 8.95
CA PRO A 246 -32.73 -22.64 8.13
C PRO A 246 -32.92 -22.39 6.62
N SER A 247 -33.26 -21.16 6.22
CA SER A 247 -33.50 -20.85 4.81
C SER A 247 -32.22 -20.32 4.18
N CYS A 248 -31.69 -21.04 3.18
CA CYS A 248 -30.64 -20.52 2.30
C CYS A 248 -31.22 -19.37 1.45
N GLY A 249 -31.32 -18.17 2.04
CA GLY A 249 -31.74 -16.94 1.40
C GLY A 249 -30.56 -15.99 1.38
N GLY A 250 -29.99 -15.78 0.20
CA GLY A 250 -28.68 -15.16 0.06
C GLY A 250 -28.65 -13.70 -0.36
N THR A 251 -27.44 -13.18 -0.49
CA THR A 251 -27.15 -11.85 -1.00
C THR A 251 -26.18 -11.94 -2.18
N TRP A 252 -26.52 -11.25 -3.26
CA TRP A 252 -25.67 -11.10 -4.44
C TRP A 252 -24.78 -9.88 -4.28
N TYR A 253 -23.49 -10.05 -4.53
CA TYR A 253 -22.48 -9.00 -4.52
C TYR A 253 -21.84 -8.91 -5.90
N THR A 254 -21.64 -7.69 -6.38
CA THR A 254 -20.76 -7.43 -7.52
C THR A 254 -19.41 -6.98 -7.00
N VAL A 255 -18.38 -7.45 -7.66
CA VAL A 255 -16.99 -7.05 -7.44
C VAL A 255 -16.36 -6.74 -8.78
N GLY A 256 -15.47 -5.76 -8.81
CA GLY A 256 -14.76 -5.47 -10.03
C GLY A 256 -13.66 -4.46 -9.86
N ARG A 257 -12.78 -4.43 -10.86
CA ARG A 257 -11.70 -3.48 -11.00
C ARG A 257 -11.42 -3.26 -12.47
N VAL A 258 -11.26 -2.01 -12.87
CA VAL A 258 -10.90 -1.64 -14.22
C VAL A 258 -9.76 -0.63 -14.15
N VAL A 259 -8.67 -0.91 -14.86
CA VAL A 259 -7.53 -0.01 -15.02
C VAL A 259 -7.46 0.40 -16.48
N TYR A 260 -7.62 1.70 -16.73
CA TYR A 260 -7.56 2.30 -18.05
C TYR A 260 -6.34 3.22 -18.15
N ASP A 261 -5.51 3.00 -19.16
CA ASP A 261 -4.39 3.87 -19.50
C ASP A 261 -4.86 4.90 -20.55
N LYS A 262 -4.90 6.17 -20.13
CA LYS A 262 -5.29 7.31 -20.96
C LYS A 262 -4.27 7.62 -22.04
N ARG A 263 -2.99 7.32 -21.83
CA ARG A 263 -1.92 7.55 -22.82
C ARG A 263 -2.00 6.52 -23.96
N ASP A 264 -2.18 5.25 -23.60
CA ASP A 264 -2.28 4.15 -24.56
C ASP A 264 -3.72 3.88 -25.06
N HIS A 265 -4.71 4.63 -24.57
CA HIS A 265 -6.14 4.48 -24.87
C HIS A 265 -6.69 3.05 -24.74
N ARG A 266 -6.31 2.36 -23.66
CA ARG A 266 -6.66 0.93 -23.49
C ARG A 266 -6.85 0.52 -22.05
N PHE A 267 -7.58 -0.58 -21.86
CA PHE A 267 -7.69 -1.25 -20.56
C PHE A 267 -6.49 -2.17 -20.34
N THR A 268 -5.67 -1.87 -19.34
CA THR A 268 -4.49 -2.68 -18.99
C THR A 268 -4.85 -3.86 -18.10
N ASN A 269 -5.84 -3.68 -17.22
CA ASN A 269 -6.41 -4.74 -16.40
C ASN A 269 -7.92 -4.54 -16.26
N THR A 270 -8.68 -5.62 -16.35
CA THR A 270 -10.12 -5.64 -16.13
C THR A 270 -10.48 -6.90 -15.38
N LEU A 271 -11.09 -6.74 -14.22
CA LEU A 271 -11.59 -7.80 -13.38
C LEU A 271 -13.07 -7.51 -13.13
N ALA A 272 -13.91 -8.51 -13.34
CA ALA A 272 -15.34 -8.42 -13.06
C ALA A 272 -15.80 -9.74 -12.44
N GLY A 273 -16.57 -9.67 -11.37
CA GLY A 273 -17.03 -10.85 -10.68
C GLY A 273 -18.35 -10.64 -9.96
N VAL A 274 -18.95 -11.78 -9.63
CA VAL A 274 -20.18 -11.88 -8.86
C VAL A 274 -19.96 -12.91 -7.76
N GLU A 275 -20.36 -12.55 -6.54
CA GLU A 275 -20.35 -13.44 -5.39
C GLU A 275 -21.80 -13.62 -4.91
N TYR A 276 -22.19 -14.85 -4.59
CA TYR A 276 -23.48 -15.15 -3.97
C TYR A 276 -23.24 -15.84 -2.64
N ASP A 277 -23.59 -15.15 -1.54
CA ASP A 277 -23.58 -15.72 -0.21
C ASP A 277 -24.99 -16.25 0.10
N ALA A 278 -25.18 -17.57 0.08
CA ALA A 278 -26.46 -18.23 0.33
C ALA A 278 -26.75 -18.46 1.83
N GLY A 279 -25.88 -18.00 2.73
CA GLY A 279 -25.87 -18.35 4.15
C GLY A 279 -25.29 -19.73 4.43
N CYS A 280 -25.62 -20.76 3.65
CA CYS A 280 -25.14 -22.15 3.80
C CYS A 280 -23.94 -22.51 2.91
N TRP A 281 -23.73 -21.75 1.83
CA TRP A 281 -22.60 -21.84 0.92
C TRP A 281 -22.31 -20.47 0.29
N ILE A 282 -21.14 -20.31 -0.31
CA ILE A 282 -20.77 -19.13 -1.08
C ILE A 282 -20.21 -19.53 -2.44
N GLY A 283 -20.74 -18.93 -3.50
CA GLY A 283 -20.27 -19.12 -4.87
C GLY A 283 -19.62 -17.84 -5.39
N ARG A 284 -18.49 -17.97 -6.10
CA ARG A 284 -17.77 -16.85 -6.71
C ARG A 284 -17.49 -17.18 -8.16
N PHE A 285 -17.82 -16.25 -9.03
CA PHE A 285 -17.48 -16.30 -10.44
C PHE A 285 -16.76 -15.01 -10.82
N VAL A 286 -15.53 -15.12 -11.32
CA VAL A 286 -14.67 -13.97 -11.63
C VAL A 286 -14.05 -14.16 -13.00
N MET A 287 -14.14 -13.11 -13.83
CA MET A 287 -13.39 -12.97 -15.07
C MET A 287 -12.30 -11.93 -14.86
N GLU A 288 -11.08 -12.26 -15.26
CA GLU A 288 -9.95 -11.33 -15.30
C GLU A 288 -9.39 -11.26 -16.73
N ARG A 289 -9.11 -10.06 -17.22
CA ARG A 289 -8.38 -9.81 -18.46
C ARG A 289 -7.20 -8.89 -18.17
N VAL A 290 -6.00 -9.31 -18.57
CA VAL A 290 -4.75 -8.54 -18.39
C VAL A 290 -4.11 -8.33 -19.77
N ALA A 291 -3.76 -7.10 -20.11
CA ALA A 291 -2.96 -6.81 -21.30
C ALA A 291 -1.49 -7.20 -21.05
N LEU A 292 -0.90 -8.01 -21.94
CA LEU A 292 0.48 -8.50 -21.82
C LEU A 292 1.47 -7.80 -22.78
N GLY A 293 0.96 -7.08 -23.77
CA GLY A 293 1.75 -6.41 -24.79
C GLY A 293 0.91 -5.35 -25.50
N GLN A 294 1.34 -4.88 -26.69
CA GLN A 294 0.62 -3.83 -27.43
C GLN A 294 -0.75 -4.29 -27.95
N SER A 295 -0.87 -5.56 -28.36
CA SER A 295 -2.11 -6.14 -28.92
C SER A 295 -2.58 -7.43 -28.23
N GLU A 296 -1.79 -7.96 -27.30
CA GLU A 296 -2.08 -9.24 -26.64
C GLU A 296 -2.71 -9.04 -25.27
N ALA A 297 -3.70 -9.88 -24.97
CA ALA A 297 -4.33 -9.95 -23.65
C ALA A 297 -4.59 -11.40 -23.27
N THR A 298 -4.42 -11.72 -21.99
CA THR A 298 -4.83 -13.01 -21.42
C THR A 298 -6.13 -12.83 -20.67
N THR A 299 -7.09 -13.71 -20.93
CA THR A 299 -8.36 -13.77 -20.22
C THR A 299 -8.40 -15.05 -19.37
N ARG A 300 -8.80 -14.91 -18.10
CA ARG A 300 -8.94 -16.00 -17.13
C ARG A 300 -10.37 -16.00 -16.59
N LEU A 301 -10.95 -17.19 -16.50
CA LEU A 301 -12.23 -17.43 -15.83
C LEU A 301 -11.97 -18.27 -14.59
N MET A 302 -12.53 -17.84 -13.46
CA MET A 302 -12.32 -18.43 -12.15
C MET A 302 -13.67 -18.72 -11.50
N PHE A 303 -13.79 -19.93 -10.94
CA PHE A 303 -14.97 -20.36 -10.21
C PHE A 303 -14.58 -20.98 -8.87
N GLN A 304 -15.27 -20.57 -7.81
CA GLN A 304 -15.07 -21.14 -6.48
C GLN A 304 -16.42 -21.38 -5.81
N LEU A 305 -16.58 -22.56 -5.21
CA LEU A 305 -17.71 -22.92 -4.36
C LEU A 305 -17.19 -23.34 -2.99
N GLU A 306 -17.71 -22.71 -1.96
CA GLU A 306 -17.34 -23.01 -0.57
C GLU A 306 -18.60 -23.33 0.24
N LEU A 307 -18.66 -24.55 0.75
CA LEU A 307 -19.77 -25.09 1.55
C LEU A 307 -19.41 -24.95 3.02
N ILE A 308 -20.31 -24.41 3.86
CA ILE A 308 -20.05 -24.33 5.30
C ILE A 308 -19.98 -25.74 5.90
N GLY A 309 -18.96 -26.01 6.71
CA GLY A 309 -18.78 -27.28 7.40
C GLY A 309 -18.19 -28.41 6.55
N LEU A 310 -17.78 -28.12 5.31
CA LEU A 310 -17.11 -29.06 4.40
C LEU A 310 -15.85 -28.42 3.78
N SER A 311 -15.10 -29.21 3.01
CA SER A 311 -13.90 -28.76 2.29
C SER A 311 -14.23 -27.76 1.17
N ARG A 312 -13.31 -26.81 0.92
CA ARG A 312 -13.37 -25.82 -0.17
C ARG A 312 -13.16 -26.48 -1.53
N LEU A 313 -14.05 -26.21 -2.49
CA LEU A 313 -13.91 -26.63 -3.88
C LEU A 313 -13.57 -25.41 -4.75
N ALA A 314 -12.32 -25.30 -5.19
CA ALA A 314 -11.88 -24.28 -6.12
C ALA A 314 -11.49 -24.91 -7.46
N LEU A 315 -12.02 -24.39 -8.57
CA LEU A 315 -11.68 -24.81 -9.91
C LEU A 315 -10.89 -23.68 -10.59
N GLY A 316 -9.59 -23.91 -10.83
CA GLY A 316 -8.68 -22.92 -11.42
C GLY A 316 -7.89 -22.09 -10.39
N SER A 317 -7.41 -20.90 -10.79
CA SER A 317 -6.72 -19.96 -9.90
C SER A 317 -7.68 -19.40 -8.84
N ASN A 318 -7.20 -19.21 -7.60
CA ASN A 318 -8.00 -18.82 -6.45
C ASN A 318 -8.60 -17.39 -6.61
N PRO A 319 -9.91 -17.25 -6.87
CA PRO A 319 -10.52 -15.95 -7.13
C PRO A 319 -10.52 -15.06 -5.88
N LEU A 320 -10.61 -15.63 -4.68
CA LEU A 320 -10.62 -14.86 -3.43
C LEU A 320 -9.32 -14.07 -3.26
N ARG A 321 -8.18 -14.72 -3.52
CA ARG A 321 -6.87 -14.08 -3.45
C ARG A 321 -6.74 -12.98 -4.49
N THR A 322 -7.20 -13.23 -5.73
CA THR A 322 -7.20 -12.20 -6.78
C THR A 322 -8.04 -10.99 -6.39
N LEU A 323 -9.23 -11.18 -5.79
CA LEU A 323 -10.07 -10.08 -5.32
C LEU A 323 -9.41 -9.28 -4.19
N GLN A 324 -8.83 -9.97 -3.20
CA GLN A 324 -8.11 -9.34 -2.08
C GLN A 324 -6.90 -8.52 -2.54
N ASP A 325 -6.09 -9.09 -3.44
CA ASP A 325 -4.84 -8.47 -3.89
C ASP A 325 -5.11 -7.27 -4.82
N ASN A 326 -6.25 -7.28 -5.54
CA ASN A 326 -6.50 -6.29 -6.59
C ASN A 326 -7.52 -5.22 -6.24
N ILE A 327 -8.54 -5.48 -5.41
CA ILE A 327 -9.61 -4.51 -5.14
C ILE A 327 -9.32 -3.76 -3.82
N PRO A 328 -8.94 -2.47 -3.86
CA PRO A 328 -8.63 -1.72 -2.64
C PRO A 328 -9.85 -1.62 -1.72
N GLY A 329 -9.71 -2.09 -0.48
CA GLY A 329 -10.78 -2.09 0.51
C GLY A 329 -11.76 -3.26 0.39
N TYR A 330 -11.47 -4.27 -0.44
CA TYR A 330 -12.22 -5.51 -0.48
C TYR A 330 -12.28 -6.15 0.90
N ARG A 331 -13.49 -6.50 1.33
CA ARG A 331 -13.71 -7.24 2.57
C ARG A 331 -14.18 -8.64 2.26
N LEU A 332 -13.65 -9.59 3.00
CA LEU A 332 -14.14 -10.96 2.98
C LEU A 332 -15.62 -10.98 3.36
N LEU A 333 -16.41 -11.72 2.60
CA LEU A 333 -17.80 -12.02 2.96
C LEU A 333 -17.86 -12.94 4.20
N ARG A 334 -16.83 -13.77 4.38
CA ARG A 334 -16.65 -14.66 5.53
C ARG A 334 -15.19 -14.72 5.90
N ASP A 335 -14.87 -14.42 7.15
CA ASP A 335 -13.52 -14.59 7.69
C ASP A 335 -13.27 -16.07 8.02
N ASP A 336 -12.08 -16.57 7.69
CA ASP A 336 -11.65 -17.96 7.99
C ASP A 336 -11.63 -18.28 9.50
N ALA A 337 -11.88 -17.28 10.37
CA ALA A 337 -11.88 -17.41 11.82
C ALA A 337 -13.09 -18.16 12.41
N GLN A 338 -14.02 -18.66 11.61
CA GLN A 338 -15.12 -19.52 12.06
C GLN A 338 -14.89 -21.02 11.80
N GLN A 339 -13.64 -21.46 11.69
CA GLN A 339 -13.35 -22.87 11.96
C GLN A 339 -13.40 -23.05 13.49
N PRO A 340 -14.39 -23.77 14.07
CA PRO A 340 -14.31 -24.10 15.48
C PRO A 340 -12.97 -24.81 15.71
N PRO A 341 -12.28 -24.55 16.84
CA PRO A 341 -11.05 -25.26 17.15
C PRO A 341 -11.32 -26.75 16.96
N ALA A 342 -10.46 -27.43 16.21
CA ALA A 342 -10.52 -28.88 16.09
C ALA A 342 -10.67 -29.41 17.52
N LEU A 343 -11.73 -30.18 17.77
CA LEU A 343 -11.97 -30.80 19.06
C LEU A 343 -10.65 -31.45 19.47
N ALA A 344 -10.08 -30.97 20.58
CA ALA A 344 -8.89 -31.58 21.16
C ALA A 344 -9.17 -33.09 21.27
N PRO A 345 -8.22 -33.97 20.90
CA PRO A 345 -8.43 -35.39 21.04
C PRO A 345 -8.82 -35.67 22.49
N GLN A 346 -10.00 -36.28 22.68
CA GLN A 346 -10.46 -36.67 24.01
C GLN A 346 -9.39 -37.56 24.62
N GLN A 347 -8.79 -37.08 25.71
CA GLN A 347 -7.97 -37.92 26.56
C GLN A 347 -8.89 -39.05 27.04
N PHE A 348 -8.58 -40.28 26.62
CA PHE A 348 -9.12 -41.47 27.23
C PHE A 348 -8.83 -41.38 28.73
N LEU A 349 -9.89 -41.43 29.55
CA LEU A 349 -9.74 -41.68 30.98
C LEU A 349 -9.20 -43.11 31.12
N ASP A 350 -7.93 -43.23 31.50
CA ASP A 350 -7.44 -44.47 32.09
C ASP A 350 -7.98 -44.55 33.52
N ASP A 351 -8.82 -45.56 33.69
CA ASP A 351 -9.39 -46.05 34.93
C ASP A 351 -8.26 -46.74 35.72
N ASP A 352 -7.70 -46.05 36.72
CA ASP A 352 -6.95 -46.72 37.78
C ASP A 352 -6.93 -45.84 39.04
N THR A 353 -7.84 -46.16 39.96
CA THR A 353 -7.76 -45.74 41.36
C THR A 353 -6.84 -46.70 42.13
N PRO A 354 -6.15 -46.17 43.15
CA PRO A 354 -6.16 -46.91 44.41
C PRO A 354 -6.50 -45.98 45.59
N LEU A 355 -7.50 -46.39 46.36
CA LEU A 355 -7.74 -45.94 47.74
C LEU A 355 -6.51 -46.23 48.61
N PRO A 356 -6.20 -45.40 49.63
CA PRO A 356 -6.98 -45.32 50.87
C PRO A 356 -7.58 -43.95 51.20
#